data_AF-A0A812VCH4-F1
#
_entry.id   AF-A0A812VCH4-F1
#
_cell.length_a   1.000
_cell.length_b   1.000
_cell.length_c   1.000
_cell.angle_alpha   90.00
_cell.angle_beta   90.00
_cell.angle_gamma   90.00
#
_symmetry.space_group_name_H-M   'P 1'
#
loop_
_entity.id
_entity.type
_entity.pdbx_description
1 polymer ?
#
loop_
_entity_poly.entity_id
_entity_poly.type
_entity_poly.pdbx_seq_one_letter_code
_entity_poly.pdbx_strand_id
1 'polypeptide(L)'
;EPVVSDFTELFEVLREDVMKWARRQKRFFVWGDSLGAVLAYEFAKLWEADPSTSLLGLYASGNAGPSEASRERGMGEAAMVHLGYEGPCREMTQEDWKRFLLASAGTGRAELEQLLEKPELAESIVNPVRADCLAYESYCLNQVERIHSPIVTLRGGQDVITSPQAMRSWQEVAGSRYEHKEFGSFGHMLARECPSLLAELFEQYSLPDFTHELRHFETFRTAYRLMRTRSQQHGSSQKARDIRKSMRVCSPTLGATKVPLDFELNVAELDFNLELLDDITPPTKEVKVMRVGNLTWRKGAAMGNPTRLP
;
A
#
# COMPACT_ATOMS: atom_id res chain seq x y z
N GLU A 1 23.88 -11.68 17.25
CA GLU A 1 24.19 -12.37 15.97
C GLU A 1 25.23 -11.54 15.23
N PRO A 2 26.06 -12.12 14.34
CA PRO A 2 26.98 -11.33 13.55
C PRO A 2 26.18 -10.36 12.68
N VAL A 3 26.69 -9.15 12.60
CA VAL A 3 26.07 -8.06 11.85
C VAL A 3 26.34 -8.29 10.37
N VAL A 4 25.32 -8.67 9.60
CA VAL A 4 25.44 -8.86 8.16
C VAL A 4 25.52 -7.48 7.50
N SER A 5 26.62 -7.21 6.80
CA SER A 5 26.91 -5.91 6.18
C SER A 5 27.02 -5.97 4.66
N ASP A 6 26.55 -7.06 4.04
CA ASP A 6 26.46 -7.27 2.60
C ASP A 6 25.02 -7.61 2.22
N PHE A 7 24.51 -6.97 1.17
CA PHE A 7 23.12 -7.12 0.73
C PHE A 7 22.83 -8.54 0.26
N THR A 8 23.77 -9.15 -0.47
CA THR A 8 23.58 -10.49 -1.02
C THR A 8 23.53 -11.49 0.12
N GLU A 9 24.44 -11.39 1.09
CA GLU A 9 24.42 -12.23 2.28
C GLU A 9 23.11 -12.05 3.07
N LEU A 10 22.68 -10.81 3.30
CA LEU A 10 21.42 -10.52 4.00
C LEU A 10 20.23 -11.14 3.27
N PHE A 11 20.16 -10.96 1.96
CA PHE A 11 19.06 -11.49 1.15
C PHE A 11 19.03 -13.01 1.17
N GLU A 12 20.18 -13.69 1.06
CA GLU A 12 20.27 -15.15 1.12
C GLU A 12 19.85 -15.70 2.48
N VAL A 13 20.26 -15.05 3.58
CA VAL A 13 19.87 -15.44 4.95
C VAL A 13 18.35 -15.36 5.13
N LEU A 14 17.71 -14.31 4.61
CA LEU A 14 16.25 -14.13 4.71
C LEU A 14 15.46 -15.00 3.72
N ARG A 15 16.10 -15.46 2.64
CA ARG A 15 15.39 -15.98 1.46
C ARG A 15 14.48 -17.16 1.79
N GLU A 16 15.00 -18.17 2.50
CA GLU A 16 14.24 -19.39 2.75
C GLU A 16 12.99 -19.11 3.59
N ASP A 17 13.14 -18.39 4.69
CA ASP A 17 12.05 -18.10 5.62
C ASP A 17 10.98 -17.21 4.99
N VAL A 18 11.39 -16.18 4.24
CA VAL A 18 10.48 -15.27 3.55
C VAL A 18 9.70 -16.01 2.46
N MET A 19 10.35 -16.84 1.66
CA MET A 19 9.67 -17.65 0.63
C MET A 19 8.72 -18.67 1.24
N LYS A 20 9.13 -19.33 2.33
CA LYS A 20 8.28 -20.30 3.06
C LYS A 20 7.05 -19.62 3.65
N TRP A 21 7.21 -18.43 4.23
CA TRP A 21 6.10 -17.63 4.71
C TRP A 21 5.15 -17.26 3.57
N ALA A 22 5.68 -16.75 2.45
CA ALA A 22 4.90 -16.31 1.30
C ALA A 22 4.04 -17.45 0.72
N ARG A 23 4.63 -18.65 0.54
CA ARG A 23 3.90 -19.86 0.06
C ARG A 23 2.79 -20.29 1.01
N ARG A 24 2.97 -20.10 2.32
CA ARG A 24 1.94 -20.40 3.32
C ARG A 24 0.78 -19.42 3.24
N GLN A 25 1.05 -18.12 3.06
CA GLN A 25 0.00 -17.10 2.93
C GLN A 25 -0.71 -17.14 1.58
N LYS A 26 0.00 -17.55 0.51
CA LYS A 26 -0.42 -17.60 -0.89
C LYS A 26 -0.76 -16.24 -1.50
N ARG A 27 -1.50 -15.37 -0.81
CA ARG A 27 -1.92 -14.05 -1.27
C ARG A 27 -1.64 -13.01 -0.20
N PHE A 28 -0.86 -11.99 -0.53
CA PHE A 28 -0.43 -11.00 0.46
C PHE A 28 -0.04 -9.68 -0.20
N PHE A 29 0.00 -8.63 0.61
CA PHE A 29 0.66 -7.38 0.30
C PHE A 29 2.04 -7.37 0.96
N VAL A 30 2.98 -6.62 0.40
CA VAL A 30 4.29 -6.37 1.02
C VAL A 30 4.47 -4.88 1.24
N TRP A 31 4.98 -4.50 2.41
CA TRP A 31 5.45 -3.16 2.67
C TRP A 31 6.92 -3.22 3.10
N GLY A 32 7.72 -2.32 2.57
CA GLY A 32 9.12 -2.16 2.91
C GLY A 32 9.48 -0.69 3.08
N ASP A 33 10.23 -0.39 4.13
CA ASP A 33 10.70 0.95 4.47
C ASP A 33 12.22 1.01 4.36
N SER A 34 12.77 2.09 3.80
CA SER A 34 14.22 2.27 3.60
C SER A 34 14.85 1.04 2.91
N LEU A 35 15.87 0.38 3.49
CA LEU A 35 16.44 -0.89 2.98
C LEU A 35 15.37 -1.97 2.71
N GLY A 36 14.34 -2.04 3.55
CA GLY A 36 13.21 -2.95 3.39
C GLY A 36 12.46 -2.77 2.08
N ALA A 37 12.42 -1.56 1.50
CA ALA A 37 11.79 -1.30 0.22
C ALA A 37 12.52 -2.01 -0.94
N VAL A 38 13.86 -2.00 -0.92
CA VAL A 38 14.68 -2.68 -1.92
C VAL A 38 14.61 -4.20 -1.72
N LEU A 39 14.63 -4.68 -0.48
CA LEU A 39 14.38 -6.09 -0.18
C LEU A 39 13.01 -6.54 -0.69
N ALA A 40 11.96 -5.73 -0.47
CA ALA A 40 10.62 -6.03 -0.95
C ALA A 40 10.57 -6.13 -2.49
N TYR A 41 11.32 -5.30 -3.22
CA TYR A 41 11.45 -5.42 -4.67
C TYR A 41 12.16 -6.72 -5.09
N GLU A 42 13.29 -7.04 -4.48
CA GLU A 42 14.04 -8.27 -4.79
C GLU A 42 13.21 -9.51 -4.50
N PHE A 43 12.44 -9.52 -3.41
CA PHE A 43 11.49 -10.59 -3.12
C PHE A 43 10.27 -10.60 -4.05
N ALA A 44 9.78 -9.43 -4.47
CA ALA A 44 8.65 -9.35 -5.41
C ALA A 44 8.95 -10.06 -6.73
N LYS A 45 10.18 -9.95 -7.26
CA LYS A 45 10.61 -10.71 -8.45
C LYS A 45 10.46 -12.22 -8.24
N LEU A 46 10.88 -12.72 -7.07
CA LEU A 46 10.76 -14.14 -6.72
C LEU A 46 9.30 -14.58 -6.54
N TRP A 47 8.46 -13.74 -5.93
CA TRP A 47 7.05 -14.06 -5.70
C TRP A 47 6.19 -14.00 -6.98
N GLU A 48 6.50 -13.12 -7.93
CA GLU A 48 5.81 -13.10 -9.22
C GLU A 48 6.21 -14.29 -10.11
N ALA A 49 7.45 -14.78 -9.97
CA ALA A 49 7.92 -15.96 -10.68
C ALA A 49 7.40 -17.29 -10.08
N ASP A 50 7.06 -17.32 -8.79
CA ASP A 50 6.57 -18.52 -8.10
C ASP A 50 5.03 -18.65 -8.23
N PRO A 51 4.52 -19.67 -8.96
CA PRO A 51 3.07 -19.84 -9.19
C PRO A 51 2.28 -20.21 -7.93
N SER A 52 2.94 -20.52 -6.82
CA SER A 52 2.29 -20.79 -5.53
C SER A 52 2.03 -19.53 -4.69
N THR A 53 2.52 -18.37 -5.16
CA THR A 53 2.34 -17.07 -4.51
C THR A 53 1.63 -16.07 -5.41
N SER A 54 1.03 -15.05 -4.79
CA SER A 54 0.33 -13.97 -5.47
C SER A 54 0.53 -12.69 -4.66
N LEU A 55 1.42 -11.85 -5.15
CA LEU A 55 1.62 -10.51 -4.61
C LEU A 55 0.45 -9.61 -5.05
N LEU A 56 -0.27 -9.04 -4.10
CA LEU A 56 -1.42 -8.18 -4.35
C LEU A 56 -1.06 -6.70 -4.49
N GLY A 57 0.10 -6.31 -3.95
CA GLY A 57 0.63 -4.96 -4.05
C GLY A 57 1.93 -4.81 -3.25
N LEU A 58 2.76 -3.88 -3.72
CA LEU A 58 4.04 -3.51 -3.10
C LEU A 58 3.97 -2.04 -2.65
N TYR A 59 4.15 -1.82 -1.36
CA TYR A 59 4.26 -0.49 -0.77
C TYR A 59 5.74 -0.22 -0.47
N ALA A 60 6.34 0.71 -1.20
CA ALA A 60 7.72 1.12 -1.00
C ALA A 60 7.77 2.48 -0.29
N SER A 61 8.41 2.53 0.86
CA SER A 61 8.49 3.74 1.69
C SER A 61 9.93 4.19 1.88
N GLY A 62 10.15 5.50 1.80
CA GLY A 62 11.41 6.12 2.20
C GLY A 62 12.65 5.65 1.44
N ASN A 63 12.54 5.11 0.21
CA ASN A 63 13.72 4.73 -0.57
C ASN A 63 13.52 4.89 -2.07
N ALA A 64 14.63 5.14 -2.76
CA ALA A 64 14.69 5.21 -4.21
C ALA A 64 14.22 3.89 -4.87
N GLY A 65 13.77 3.99 -6.12
CA GLY A 65 13.50 2.81 -6.94
C GLY A 65 14.77 2.00 -7.19
N PRO A 66 14.69 0.71 -7.50
CA PRO A 66 15.84 -0.21 -7.49
C PRO A 66 17.04 0.24 -8.33
N SER A 67 16.79 0.78 -9.54
CA SER A 67 17.84 1.29 -10.42
C SER A 67 18.59 2.47 -9.79
N GLU A 68 17.83 3.41 -9.21
CA GLU A 68 18.35 4.62 -8.57
C GLU A 68 19.03 4.27 -7.24
N ALA A 69 18.41 3.42 -6.42
CA ALA A 69 18.97 2.85 -5.20
C ALA A 69 20.36 2.23 -5.43
N SER A 70 20.49 1.41 -6.49
CA SER A 70 21.78 0.81 -6.86
C SER A 70 22.81 1.83 -7.36
N ARG A 71 22.37 2.97 -7.91
CA ARG A 71 23.25 4.05 -8.38
C ARG A 71 23.75 4.92 -7.22
N GLU A 72 22.87 5.28 -6.30
CA GLU A 72 23.17 6.15 -5.16
C GLU A 72 24.02 5.43 -4.07
N ARG A 73 24.02 4.09 -4.06
CA ARG A 73 24.88 3.22 -3.22
C ARG A 73 24.86 3.55 -1.73
N GLY A 74 23.75 3.27 -1.06
CA GLY A 74 23.63 3.41 0.40
C GLY A 74 22.58 4.43 0.80
N MET A 75 22.89 5.34 1.73
CA MET A 75 21.92 6.25 2.38
C MET A 75 21.16 7.21 1.44
N GLY A 76 21.53 7.27 0.16
CA GLY A 76 20.91 8.10 -0.86
C GLY A 76 21.62 9.45 -1.08
N GLU A 77 21.53 10.01 -2.28
CA GLU A 77 22.22 11.26 -2.65
C GLU A 77 21.75 12.44 -1.78
N ALA A 78 20.44 12.53 -1.53
CA ALA A 78 19.87 13.60 -0.72
C ALA A 78 20.34 13.56 0.74
N ALA A 79 20.49 12.36 1.32
CA ALA A 79 21.05 12.19 2.65
C ALA A 79 22.51 12.67 2.72
N MET A 80 23.34 12.29 1.74
CA MET A 80 24.74 12.73 1.68
C MET A 80 24.87 14.26 1.60
N VAL A 81 24.05 14.90 0.75
CA VAL A 81 23.99 16.35 0.65
C VAL A 81 23.54 16.99 1.97
N HIS A 82 22.51 16.44 2.63
CA HIS A 82 22.02 16.94 3.91
C HIS A 82 23.09 16.86 5.01
N LEU A 83 23.87 15.79 5.02
CA LEU A 83 24.95 15.58 5.98
C LEU A 83 26.22 16.39 5.66
N GLY A 84 26.35 16.89 4.43
CA GLY A 84 27.59 17.48 3.94
C GLY A 84 28.74 16.48 3.92
N TYR A 85 28.42 15.20 3.68
CA TYR A 85 29.38 14.11 3.68
C TYR A 85 29.51 13.52 2.27
N GLU A 86 30.75 13.30 1.83
CA GLU A 86 31.07 12.61 0.59
C GLU A 86 32.02 11.44 0.92
N GLY A 87 31.61 10.22 0.60
CA GLY A 87 32.41 9.04 0.86
C GLY A 87 31.54 7.82 1.15
N PRO A 88 32.16 6.64 1.36
CA PRO A 88 31.42 5.44 1.68
C PRO A 88 30.96 5.43 3.14
N CYS A 89 29.86 4.73 3.42
CA CYS A 89 29.27 4.53 4.75
C CYS A 89 30.29 3.96 5.75
N ARG A 90 31.21 3.11 5.29
CA ARG A 90 32.23 2.48 6.15
C ARG A 90 33.20 3.47 6.79
N GLU A 91 33.40 4.63 6.18
CA GLU A 91 34.32 5.68 6.61
C GLU A 91 33.65 6.76 7.48
N MET A 92 32.32 6.74 7.60
CA MET A 92 31.57 7.67 8.43
C MET A 92 31.97 7.57 9.91
N THR A 93 32.16 8.72 10.54
CA THR A 93 32.44 8.82 11.97
C THR A 93 31.17 8.59 12.79
N GLN A 94 31.33 8.38 14.10
CA GLN A 94 30.18 8.26 15.01
C GLN A 94 29.29 9.51 15.00
N GLU A 95 29.86 10.70 14.83
CA GLU A 95 29.10 11.95 14.74
C GLU A 95 28.31 12.03 13.42
N ASP A 96 28.84 11.52 12.32
CA ASP A 96 28.10 11.46 11.05
C ASP A 96 26.89 10.53 11.16
N TRP A 97 27.04 9.38 11.83
CA TRP A 97 25.92 8.48 12.12
C TRP A 97 24.86 9.10 13.03
N LYS A 98 25.26 9.86 14.05
CA LYS A 98 24.31 10.61 14.89
C LYS A 98 23.53 11.63 14.08
N ARG A 99 24.20 12.39 13.20
CA ARG A 99 23.54 13.36 12.31
C ARG A 99 22.55 12.68 11.37
N PHE A 100 22.93 11.54 10.77
CA PHE A 100 22.04 10.75 9.91
C PHE A 100 20.80 10.27 10.66
N LEU A 101 20.98 9.68 11.85
CA LEU A 101 19.89 9.24 12.70
C LEU A 101 18.93 10.38 13.05
N LEU A 102 19.45 11.52 13.46
CA LEU A 102 18.64 12.70 13.78
C LEU A 102 17.90 13.27 12.57
N ALA A 103 18.48 13.19 11.37
CA ALA A 103 17.84 13.60 10.13
C ALA A 103 16.69 12.65 9.73
N SER A 104 16.84 11.35 10.02
CA SER A 104 15.80 10.33 9.75
C SER A 104 14.68 10.28 10.81
N ALA A 105 14.90 10.82 12.02
CA ALA A 105 14.05 10.58 13.18
C ALA A 105 12.63 11.18 13.12
N GLY A 106 12.39 12.12 12.21
CA GLY A 106 11.10 12.78 12.05
C GLY A 106 10.61 13.40 13.36
N THR A 107 9.36 13.09 13.75
CA THR A 107 8.77 13.57 15.01
C THR A 107 9.49 13.08 16.28
N GLY A 108 10.24 11.98 16.21
CA GLY A 108 10.97 11.39 17.35
C GLY A 108 12.38 11.95 17.56
N ARG A 109 12.72 13.07 16.92
CA ARG A 109 14.07 13.66 16.91
C ARG A 109 14.52 14.09 18.30
N ALA A 110 13.66 14.78 19.06
CA ALA A 110 14.03 15.34 20.35
C ALA A 110 14.36 14.25 21.39
N GLU A 111 13.58 13.16 21.41
CA GLU A 111 13.85 12.01 22.26
C GLU A 111 15.13 11.29 21.82
N LEU A 112 15.35 11.14 20.51
CA LEU A 112 16.55 10.50 19.99
C LEU A 112 17.82 11.30 20.33
N GLU A 113 17.77 12.62 20.23
CA GLU A 113 18.89 13.51 20.61
C GLU A 113 19.33 13.28 22.05
N GLN A 114 18.38 13.22 23.00
CA GLN A 114 18.66 12.93 24.41
C GLN A 114 19.27 11.54 24.64
N LEU A 115 18.88 10.54 23.83
CA LEU A 115 19.46 9.20 23.93
C LEU A 115 20.90 9.16 23.40
N LEU A 116 21.18 9.91 22.32
CA LEU A 116 22.51 9.97 21.69
C LEU A 116 23.55 10.77 22.49
N GLU A 117 23.12 11.57 23.47
CA GLU A 117 24.02 12.23 24.43
C GLU A 117 24.72 11.24 25.36
N LYS A 118 24.15 10.05 25.57
CA LYS A 118 24.72 9.00 26.42
C LYS A 118 25.60 8.07 25.57
N PRO A 119 26.93 8.03 25.76
CA PRO A 119 27.83 7.29 24.86
C PRO A 119 27.48 5.80 24.70
N GLU A 120 27.14 5.12 25.78
CA GLU A 120 26.77 3.70 25.78
C GLU A 120 25.51 3.43 24.94
N LEU A 121 24.50 4.31 25.03
CA LEU A 121 23.28 4.19 24.24
C LEU A 121 23.51 4.58 22.78
N ALA A 122 24.32 5.60 22.54
CA ALA A 122 24.65 6.06 21.19
C ALA A 122 25.27 4.93 20.37
N GLU A 123 26.24 4.19 20.92
CA GLU A 123 26.84 3.05 20.24
C GLU A 123 25.82 1.94 19.96
N SER A 124 24.98 1.60 20.96
CA SER A 124 23.93 0.59 20.79
C SER A 124 22.88 0.94 19.74
N ILE A 125 22.57 2.23 19.54
CA ILE A 125 21.60 2.71 18.55
C ILE A 125 22.23 2.82 17.16
N VAL A 126 23.47 3.30 17.08
CA VAL A 126 24.18 3.50 15.81
C VAL A 126 24.53 2.18 15.14
N ASN A 127 24.98 1.18 15.90
CA ASN A 127 25.53 -0.04 15.31
C ASN A 127 24.55 -0.82 14.39
N PRO A 128 23.27 -1.03 14.76
CA PRO A 128 22.30 -1.66 13.85
C PRO A 128 22.06 -0.85 12.59
N VAL A 129 21.88 0.47 12.69
CA VAL A 129 21.61 1.32 11.52
C VAL A 129 22.83 1.40 10.60
N ARG A 130 24.03 1.45 11.17
CA ARG A 130 25.28 1.37 10.42
C ARG A 130 25.37 0.06 9.64
N ALA A 131 24.99 -1.06 10.25
CA ALA A 131 24.97 -2.36 9.59
C ALA A 131 24.08 -2.35 8.35
N ASP A 132 22.85 -1.89 8.52
CA ASP A 132 21.84 -1.85 7.47
C ASP A 132 22.30 -0.94 6.33
N CYS A 133 22.90 0.22 6.65
CA CYS A 133 23.43 1.13 5.64
C CYS A 133 24.65 0.58 4.92
N LEU A 134 25.49 -0.23 5.57
CA LEU A 134 26.62 -0.92 4.93
C LEU A 134 26.13 -2.04 4.01
N ALA A 135 25.18 -2.85 4.48
CA ALA A 135 24.50 -3.83 3.64
C ALA A 135 23.87 -3.13 2.44
N TYR A 136 23.18 -2.01 2.66
CA TYR A 136 22.54 -1.28 1.58
C TYR A 136 23.56 -0.66 0.59
N GLU A 137 24.69 -0.13 1.07
CA GLU A 137 25.76 0.40 0.21
C GLU A 137 26.31 -0.64 -0.78
N SER A 138 26.30 -1.92 -0.39
CA SER A 138 26.71 -3.03 -1.26
C SER A 138 25.65 -3.44 -2.28
N TYR A 139 24.43 -2.90 -2.22
CA TYR A 139 23.34 -3.26 -3.13
C TYR A 139 23.70 -2.94 -4.59
N CYS A 140 23.69 -3.99 -5.41
CA CYS A 140 23.90 -3.88 -6.86
C CYS A 140 22.75 -4.56 -7.58
N LEU A 141 21.98 -3.78 -8.35
CA LEU A 141 20.90 -4.31 -9.16
C LEU A 141 21.47 -5.04 -10.36
N ASN A 142 21.33 -6.37 -10.37
CA ASN A 142 21.84 -7.22 -11.46
C ASN A 142 21.00 -7.07 -12.74
N GLN A 143 19.68 -7.11 -12.60
CA GLN A 143 18.73 -7.04 -13.70
C GLN A 143 17.49 -6.27 -13.28
N VAL A 144 17.10 -5.32 -14.11
CA VAL A 144 15.85 -4.57 -13.94
C VAL A 144 14.69 -5.46 -14.40
N GLU A 145 13.81 -5.79 -13.47
CA GLU A 145 12.55 -6.48 -13.74
C GLU A 145 11.37 -5.61 -13.32
N ARG A 146 10.27 -5.69 -14.10
CA ARG A 146 9.04 -4.97 -13.77
C ARG A 146 8.18 -5.81 -12.85
N ILE A 147 7.64 -5.19 -11.81
CA ILE A 147 6.65 -5.78 -10.91
C ILE A 147 5.25 -5.50 -11.48
N HIS A 148 4.49 -6.54 -11.74
CA HIS A 148 3.14 -6.49 -12.30
C HIS A 148 2.06 -6.31 -11.25
N SER A 149 2.34 -6.55 -9.97
CA SER A 149 1.52 -6.09 -8.86
C SER A 149 1.54 -4.57 -8.75
N PRO A 150 0.46 -3.91 -8.30
CA PRO A 150 0.43 -2.48 -8.07
C PRO A 150 1.56 -2.02 -7.14
N ILE A 151 2.26 -0.96 -7.53
CA ILE A 151 3.27 -0.30 -6.70
C ILE A 151 2.70 0.99 -6.14
N VAL A 152 2.83 1.19 -4.83
CA VAL A 152 2.51 2.45 -4.15
C VAL A 152 3.77 2.93 -3.44
N THR A 153 4.23 4.12 -3.79
CA THR A 153 5.37 4.75 -3.13
C THR A 153 4.91 5.74 -2.09
N LEU A 154 5.54 5.71 -0.91
CA LEU A 154 5.19 6.51 0.25
C LEU A 154 6.39 7.35 0.68
N ARG A 155 6.18 8.66 0.90
CA ARG A 155 7.24 9.57 1.34
C ARG A 155 6.67 10.61 2.31
N GLY A 156 7.42 10.97 3.34
CA GLY A 156 7.10 12.17 4.11
C GLY A 156 7.44 13.45 3.35
N GLY A 157 6.61 14.48 3.48
CA GLY A 157 6.84 15.76 2.81
C GLY A 157 8.10 16.48 3.28
N GLN A 158 8.53 16.20 4.52
CA GLN A 158 9.73 16.76 5.15
C GLN A 158 10.92 15.80 5.14
N ASP A 159 10.84 14.69 4.39
CA ASP A 159 11.93 13.72 4.29
C ASP A 159 13.16 14.34 3.61
N VAL A 160 14.26 14.49 4.36
CA VAL A 160 15.55 15.00 3.86
C VAL A 160 16.50 13.89 3.41
N ILE A 161 16.17 12.64 3.70
CA ILE A 161 16.98 11.46 3.38
C ILE A 161 16.67 10.99 1.97
N THR A 162 15.38 10.90 1.62
CA THR A 162 14.93 10.43 0.31
C THR A 162 14.24 11.54 -0.46
N SER A 163 14.76 11.88 -1.64
CA SER A 163 14.20 12.96 -2.46
C SER A 163 12.87 12.54 -3.13
N PRO A 164 11.99 13.51 -3.48
CA PRO A 164 10.78 13.20 -4.27
C PRO A 164 11.11 12.57 -5.63
N GLN A 165 12.26 12.93 -6.23
CA GLN A 165 12.69 12.37 -7.50
C GLN A 165 13.14 10.91 -7.34
N ALA A 166 13.89 10.62 -6.29
CA ALA A 166 14.30 9.26 -5.94
C ALA A 166 13.06 8.35 -5.76
N MET A 167 12.04 8.79 -5.02
CA MET A 167 10.80 8.02 -4.88
C MET A 167 10.07 7.81 -6.21
N ARG A 168 10.08 8.80 -7.11
CA ARG A 168 9.44 8.67 -8.42
C ARG A 168 10.14 7.68 -9.36
N SER A 169 11.41 7.36 -9.14
CA SER A 169 12.14 6.37 -9.96
C SER A 169 11.53 4.96 -9.91
N TRP A 170 10.72 4.63 -8.90
CA TRP A 170 9.93 3.39 -8.85
C TRP A 170 9.00 3.19 -10.05
N GLN A 171 8.62 4.27 -10.75
CA GLN A 171 7.84 4.17 -11.98
C GLN A 171 8.56 3.35 -13.08
N GLU A 172 9.89 3.29 -13.07
CA GLU A 172 10.69 2.54 -14.04
C GLU A 172 10.46 1.02 -13.95
N VAL A 173 10.22 0.52 -12.75
CA VAL A 173 10.00 -0.90 -12.45
C VAL A 173 8.51 -1.25 -12.33
N ALA A 174 7.61 -0.29 -12.55
CA ALA A 174 6.17 -0.55 -12.55
C ALA A 174 5.74 -1.24 -13.86
N GLY A 175 5.24 -2.47 -13.74
CA GLY A 175 4.58 -3.23 -14.81
C GLY A 175 3.08 -2.98 -14.91
N SER A 176 2.46 -2.43 -13.85
CA SER A 176 1.03 -2.13 -13.81
C SER A 176 0.75 -0.75 -13.20
N ARG A 177 -0.23 -0.66 -12.28
CA ARG A 177 -0.61 0.57 -11.60
C ARG A 177 0.53 1.04 -10.70
N TYR A 178 0.91 2.30 -10.87
CA TYR A 178 1.86 3.00 -10.02
C TYR A 178 1.18 4.21 -9.40
N GLU A 179 1.33 4.37 -8.10
CA GLU A 179 0.89 5.56 -7.38
C GLU A 179 1.96 6.08 -6.44
N HIS A 180 1.98 7.40 -6.24
CA HIS A 180 2.86 8.07 -5.31
C HIS A 180 2.02 8.85 -4.29
N LYS A 181 2.34 8.68 -3.00
CA LYS A 181 1.69 9.36 -1.88
C LYS A 181 2.73 10.07 -1.04
N GLU A 182 2.47 11.35 -0.81
CA GLU A 182 3.29 12.22 0.01
C GLU A 182 2.52 12.65 1.26
N PHE A 183 3.15 12.50 2.42
CA PHE A 183 2.58 12.77 3.74
C PHE A 183 3.18 14.08 4.28
N GLY A 184 2.52 15.20 3.97
CA GLY A 184 3.14 16.54 3.97
C GLY A 184 3.91 16.98 5.23
N SER A 185 3.43 16.64 6.44
CA SER A 185 4.04 17.09 7.70
C SER A 185 5.07 16.12 8.29
N PHE A 186 5.35 15.00 7.63
CA PHE A 186 6.15 13.92 8.20
C PHE A 186 7.50 13.77 7.50
N GLY A 187 8.47 13.21 8.21
CA GLY A 187 9.83 12.94 7.75
C GLY A 187 9.98 11.54 7.13
N HIS A 188 11.13 10.93 7.37
CA HIS A 188 11.51 9.67 6.74
C HIS A 188 10.76 8.45 7.30
N MET A 189 10.48 8.43 8.61
CA MET A 189 10.05 7.23 9.33
C MET A 189 8.53 7.17 9.46
N LEU A 190 7.82 7.07 8.32
CA LEU A 190 6.35 7.14 8.28
C LEU A 190 5.64 6.14 9.21
N ALA A 191 6.18 4.94 9.41
CA ALA A 191 5.60 3.94 10.31
C ALA A 191 5.61 4.36 11.79
N ARG A 192 6.59 5.18 12.18
CA ARG A 192 6.66 5.76 13.52
C ARG A 192 5.87 7.06 13.60
N GLU A 193 5.91 7.85 12.54
CA GLU A 193 5.37 9.21 12.52
C GLU A 193 3.87 9.28 12.28
N CYS A 194 3.33 8.42 11.42
CA CYS A 194 1.91 8.42 11.04
C CYS A 194 1.31 7.02 10.87
N PRO A 195 1.42 6.12 11.87
CA PRO A 195 0.94 4.74 11.77
C PRO A 195 -0.55 4.63 11.42
N SER A 196 -1.41 5.49 11.98
CA SER A 196 -2.86 5.47 11.70
C SER A 196 -3.17 5.83 10.24
N LEU A 197 -2.50 6.85 9.68
CA LEU A 197 -2.69 7.24 8.28
C LEU A 197 -2.18 6.18 7.31
N LEU A 198 -1.07 5.50 7.67
CA LEU A 198 -0.59 4.36 6.90
C LEU A 198 -1.56 3.18 6.94
N ALA A 199 -2.12 2.86 8.11
CA ALA A 199 -3.12 1.81 8.26
C ALA A 199 -4.37 2.10 7.42
N GLU A 200 -4.90 3.33 7.47
CA GLU A 200 -6.03 3.77 6.64
C GLU A 200 -5.70 3.65 5.14
N LEU A 201 -4.48 4.02 4.74
CA LEU A 201 -4.03 3.85 3.35
C LEU A 201 -3.98 2.37 2.97
N PHE A 202 -3.37 1.51 3.78
CA PHE A 202 -3.30 0.08 3.48
C PHE A 202 -4.69 -0.55 3.40
N GLU A 203 -5.61 -0.16 4.28
CA GLU A 203 -7.00 -0.59 4.21
C GLU A 203 -7.63 -0.21 2.86
N GLN A 204 -7.55 1.06 2.47
CA GLN A 204 -8.13 1.57 1.20
C GLN A 204 -7.63 0.80 -0.03
N TYR A 205 -6.36 0.41 -0.05
CA TYR A 205 -5.76 -0.29 -1.18
C TYR A 205 -5.94 -1.81 -1.12
N SER A 206 -6.18 -2.36 0.08
CA SER A 206 -6.48 -3.78 0.28
C SER A 206 -7.92 -4.14 -0.10
N LEU A 207 -8.83 -3.16 -0.09
CA LEU A 207 -10.20 -3.35 -0.52
C LEU A 207 -10.23 -3.73 -2.01
N PRO A 208 -11.08 -4.70 -2.42
CA PRO A 208 -11.21 -5.07 -3.81
C PRO A 208 -11.52 -3.85 -4.67
N ASP A 209 -10.78 -3.69 -5.77
CA ASP A 209 -11.10 -2.65 -6.76
C ASP A 209 -12.41 -3.01 -7.47
N PHE A 210 -13.52 -2.59 -6.87
CA PHE A 210 -14.85 -2.73 -7.45
C PHE A 210 -15.08 -1.77 -8.62
N THR A 211 -14.10 -0.97 -9.06
CA THR A 211 -14.28 -0.02 -10.18
C THR A 211 -14.76 -0.74 -11.44
N HIS A 212 -14.30 -1.97 -11.68
CA HIS A 212 -14.79 -2.78 -12.79
C HIS A 212 -16.28 -3.16 -12.62
N GLU A 213 -16.69 -3.57 -11.41
CA GLU A 213 -18.08 -3.88 -11.10
C GLU A 213 -18.99 -2.64 -11.09
N LEU A 214 -18.46 -1.47 -10.71
CA LEU A 214 -19.14 -0.19 -10.73
C LEU A 214 -19.40 0.29 -12.17
N ARG A 215 -18.50 0.04 -13.14
CA ARG A 215 -18.79 0.31 -14.57
C ARG A 215 -19.96 -0.53 -15.07
N HIS A 216 -20.05 -1.79 -14.62
CA HIS A 216 -21.20 -2.65 -14.92
C HIS A 216 -22.47 -2.12 -14.25
N PHE A 217 -22.35 -1.56 -13.03
CA PHE A 217 -23.45 -0.94 -12.31
C PHE A 217 -23.94 0.38 -12.94
N GLU A 218 -23.05 1.23 -13.46
CA GLU A 218 -23.44 2.43 -14.21
C GLU A 218 -24.12 2.08 -15.54
N THR A 219 -23.60 1.07 -16.23
CA THR A 219 -24.21 0.52 -17.45
C THR A 219 -25.62 -0.01 -17.14
N PHE A 220 -25.77 -0.74 -16.03
CA PHE A 220 -27.06 -1.22 -15.53
C PHE A 220 -28.01 -0.06 -15.17
N ARG A 221 -27.55 0.94 -14.41
CA ARG A 221 -28.35 2.12 -14.03
C ARG A 221 -28.81 2.92 -15.25
N THR A 222 -27.96 3.07 -16.25
CA THR A 222 -28.27 3.75 -17.50
C THR A 222 -29.32 2.97 -18.29
N ALA A 223 -29.15 1.66 -18.45
CA ALA A 223 -30.14 0.77 -19.07
C ALA A 223 -31.48 0.78 -18.32
N TYR A 224 -31.45 0.75 -16.99
CA TYR A 224 -32.64 0.81 -16.14
C TYR A 224 -33.38 2.16 -16.23
N ARG A 225 -32.65 3.28 -16.25
CA ARG A 225 -33.22 4.63 -16.46
C ARG A 225 -33.91 4.72 -17.82
N LEU A 226 -33.24 4.29 -18.89
CA LEU A 226 -33.80 4.28 -20.26
C LEU A 226 -35.08 3.43 -20.36
N MET A 227 -35.15 2.32 -19.63
CA MET A 227 -36.33 1.46 -19.56
C MET A 227 -37.50 2.15 -18.85
N ARG A 228 -37.23 2.88 -17.77
CA ARG A 228 -38.26 3.57 -16.97
C ARG A 228 -38.81 4.82 -17.67
N THR A 229 -37.98 5.52 -18.44
CA THR A 229 -38.43 6.64 -19.28
C THR A 229 -39.20 6.14 -20.51
N ARG A 230 -38.87 4.98 -21.07
CA ARG A 230 -39.59 4.40 -22.22
C ARG A 230 -40.84 3.60 -21.84
N SER A 231 -40.94 3.03 -20.64
CA SER A 231 -42.19 2.41 -20.17
C SER A 231 -43.32 3.42 -19.93
N GLN A 232 -43.00 4.72 -19.88
CA GLN A 232 -44.00 5.80 -19.84
C GLN A 232 -44.47 6.27 -21.23
N GLN A 233 -43.82 5.81 -22.32
CA GLN A 233 -44.23 6.10 -23.70
C GLN A 233 -44.53 4.79 -24.45
N HIS A 234 -45.78 4.34 -24.32
CA HIS A 234 -46.58 3.49 -25.23
C HIS A 234 -45.94 2.24 -25.89
N GLY A 235 -46.56 1.08 -25.60
CA GLY A 235 -46.68 -0.06 -26.53
C GLY A 235 -45.52 -1.05 -26.54
N SER A 236 -45.78 -2.30 -26.15
CA SER A 236 -44.82 -3.39 -26.15
C SER A 236 -44.38 -3.79 -27.57
N SER A 237 -43.26 -3.28 -28.04
CA SER A 237 -42.64 -3.71 -29.31
C SER A 237 -41.71 -4.92 -29.12
N GLN A 238 -41.51 -5.71 -30.19
CA GLN A 238 -40.63 -6.89 -30.22
C GLN A 238 -39.19 -6.59 -29.74
N LYS A 239 -38.70 -5.37 -30.02
CA LYS A 239 -37.39 -4.87 -29.59
C LYS A 239 -37.26 -4.77 -28.05
N ALA A 240 -38.36 -4.54 -27.33
CA ALA A 240 -38.38 -4.55 -25.87
C ALA A 240 -38.29 -5.97 -25.27
N ARG A 241 -38.74 -6.99 -26.00
CA ARG A 241 -38.57 -8.40 -25.61
C ARG A 241 -37.13 -8.87 -25.81
N ASP A 242 -36.46 -8.41 -26.86
CA ASP A 242 -35.04 -8.74 -27.12
C ASP A 242 -34.10 -8.10 -26.08
N ILE A 243 -34.38 -6.86 -25.67
CA ILE A 243 -33.63 -6.20 -24.58
C ILE A 243 -33.83 -6.93 -23.24
N ARG A 244 -35.06 -7.36 -22.91
CA ARG A 244 -35.33 -8.20 -21.71
C ARG A 244 -34.61 -9.56 -21.76
N LYS A 245 -34.43 -10.15 -22.95
CA LYS A 245 -33.64 -11.38 -23.12
C LYS A 245 -32.14 -11.13 -22.88
N SER A 246 -31.57 -10.03 -23.38
CA SER A 246 -30.17 -9.68 -23.10
C SER A 246 -29.92 -9.43 -21.60
N MET A 247 -30.92 -8.92 -20.87
CA MET A 247 -30.83 -8.71 -19.42
C MET A 247 -30.80 -10.00 -18.58
N ARG A 248 -31.31 -11.14 -19.05
CA ARG A 248 -31.11 -12.42 -18.35
C ARG A 248 -29.63 -12.85 -18.37
N VAL A 249 -28.88 -12.41 -19.37
CA VAL A 249 -27.44 -12.67 -19.52
C VAL A 249 -26.61 -11.74 -18.62
N CYS A 250 -27.12 -10.56 -18.27
CA CYS A 250 -26.43 -9.55 -17.44
C CYS A 250 -26.94 -9.46 -15.99
N SER A 251 -27.73 -10.42 -15.51
CA SER A 251 -28.09 -10.47 -14.08
C SER A 251 -26.84 -10.83 -13.27
N PRO A 252 -26.48 -10.10 -12.19
CA PRO A 252 -25.30 -10.40 -11.38
C PRO A 252 -25.34 -11.80 -10.76
N THR A 253 -26.52 -12.41 -10.73
CA THR A 253 -26.79 -13.74 -10.16
C THR A 253 -26.86 -14.86 -11.19
N LEU A 254 -26.95 -14.58 -12.50
CA LEU A 254 -26.94 -15.63 -13.53
C LEU A 254 -25.52 -15.74 -14.11
N GLY A 255 -24.69 -16.53 -13.42
CA GLY A 255 -23.30 -16.81 -13.81
C GLY A 255 -22.38 -17.06 -12.63
N ALA A 256 -22.76 -16.61 -11.43
CA ALA A 256 -22.06 -16.86 -10.18
C ALA A 256 -22.25 -18.32 -9.70
N THR A 257 -21.66 -19.28 -10.41
CA THR A 257 -21.49 -20.66 -9.91
C THR A 257 -20.20 -20.82 -9.10
N LYS A 258 -19.40 -19.75 -8.97
CA LYS A 258 -18.09 -19.74 -8.31
C LYS A 258 -17.81 -18.49 -7.46
N VAL A 259 -18.85 -17.79 -6.98
CA VAL A 259 -18.63 -16.86 -5.85
C VAL A 259 -18.61 -17.74 -4.61
N PRO A 260 -17.50 -17.81 -3.84
CA PRO A 260 -17.52 -18.46 -2.54
C PRO A 260 -18.57 -17.72 -1.72
N LEU A 261 -19.66 -18.42 -1.37
CA LEU A 261 -20.70 -17.92 -0.47
C LEU A 261 -20.23 -17.98 1.00
N ASP A 262 -18.99 -18.42 1.19
CA ASP A 262 -18.33 -18.80 2.42
C ASP A 262 -17.31 -17.75 2.92
N PHE A 263 -17.34 -16.52 2.36
CA PHE A 263 -16.65 -15.39 3.00
C PHE A 263 -17.51 -14.83 4.14
N GLU A 264 -17.55 -15.54 5.25
CA GLU A 264 -18.03 -14.99 6.52
C GLU A 264 -16.94 -14.07 7.08
N LEU A 265 -17.14 -12.76 6.93
CA LEU A 265 -16.40 -11.75 7.69
C LEU A 265 -16.76 -11.95 9.17
N ASN A 266 -15.90 -12.61 9.94
CA ASN A 266 -16.09 -12.73 11.38
C ASN A 266 -15.77 -11.38 12.05
N VAL A 267 -16.76 -10.50 12.07
CA VAL A 267 -16.66 -9.14 12.64
C VAL A 267 -16.28 -9.19 14.13
N ALA A 268 -16.48 -10.31 14.82
CA ALA A 268 -16.11 -10.48 16.22
C ALA A 268 -14.60 -10.74 16.45
N GLU A 269 -13.84 -11.14 15.42
CA GLU A 269 -12.38 -11.32 15.48
C GLU A 269 -11.60 -10.06 15.09
N LEU A 270 -12.29 -9.08 14.49
CA LEU A 270 -11.76 -7.76 14.18
C LEU A 270 -11.97 -6.88 15.42
N ASP A 271 -10.99 -6.88 16.34
CA ASP A 271 -10.98 -6.07 17.56
C ASP A 271 -10.76 -4.57 17.24
N PHE A 272 -11.67 -4.01 16.45
CA PHE A 272 -11.81 -2.57 16.25
C PHE A 272 -12.88 -2.08 17.22
N ASN A 273 -12.45 -1.59 18.39
CA ASN A 273 -13.24 -0.63 19.16
C ASN A 273 -13.34 0.69 18.37
N LEU A 274 -14.10 0.67 17.28
CA LEU A 274 -14.62 1.87 16.65
C LEU A 274 -15.76 2.37 17.52
N GLU A 275 -15.43 3.11 18.58
CA GLU A 275 -16.42 3.98 19.21
C GLU A 275 -16.96 4.92 18.11
N LEU A 276 -18.24 4.73 17.83
CA LEU A 276 -18.97 5.30 16.71
C LEU A 276 -18.93 6.82 16.77
N LEU A 277 -18.22 7.46 15.83
CA LEU A 277 -18.40 8.87 15.52
C LEU A 277 -19.70 9.03 14.71
N ASP A 278 -20.83 9.00 15.42
CA ASP A 278 -22.18 9.22 14.87
C ASP A 278 -22.44 10.69 14.42
N ASP A 279 -21.45 11.59 14.56
CA ASP A 279 -21.62 13.04 14.37
C ASP A 279 -20.92 13.64 13.14
N ILE A 280 -20.61 12.85 12.11
CA ILE A 280 -20.07 13.43 10.87
C ILE A 280 -21.22 13.81 9.92
N THR A 281 -21.63 15.08 10.10
CA THR A 281 -22.34 16.00 9.17
C THR A 281 -23.82 16.27 9.51
N PRO A 282 -24.17 17.43 10.10
CA PRO A 282 -25.57 17.85 10.22
C PRO A 282 -26.15 18.20 8.84
N PRO A 283 -27.43 17.86 8.58
CA PRO A 283 -28.08 18.10 7.30
C PRO A 283 -28.28 19.60 7.03
N THR A 284 -27.63 20.14 5.99
CA THR A 284 -27.90 21.50 5.50
C THR A 284 -29.02 21.50 4.44
N LYS A 285 -29.75 22.62 4.35
CA LYS A 285 -30.91 22.79 3.44
C LYS A 285 -30.58 22.66 1.95
N GLU A 286 -29.29 22.66 1.59
CA GLU A 286 -28.79 22.71 0.21
C GLU A 286 -28.40 21.33 -0.35
N VAL A 287 -28.34 20.27 0.47
CA VAL A 287 -28.01 18.91 0.02
C VAL A 287 -29.26 18.01 0.09
N LYS A 288 -30.12 18.06 -0.93
CA LYS A 288 -31.33 17.22 -0.99
C LYS A 288 -31.10 15.78 -1.47
N VAL A 289 -29.93 15.44 -2.01
CA VAL A 289 -29.62 14.05 -2.42
C VAL A 289 -28.12 13.76 -2.34
N MET A 290 -27.66 13.25 -1.20
CA MET A 290 -26.57 12.28 -1.18
C MET A 290 -27.00 11.10 -0.31
N ARG A 291 -27.53 10.06 -0.96
CA ARG A 291 -27.70 8.74 -0.35
C ARG A 291 -26.33 8.08 -0.27
N VAL A 292 -25.49 8.55 0.65
CA VAL A 292 -24.42 7.72 1.20
C VAL A 292 -25.11 6.78 2.19
N GLY A 293 -24.87 5.48 2.01
CA GLY A 293 -25.71 4.40 2.50
C GLY A 293 -25.96 4.45 4.00
N ASN A 294 -27.21 4.70 4.39
CA ASN A 294 -27.70 4.43 5.73
C ASN A 294 -27.43 2.94 6.06
N LEU A 295 -26.71 2.68 7.14
CA LEU A 295 -26.36 1.34 7.61
C LEU A 295 -27.61 0.46 7.79
N THR A 296 -28.75 1.05 8.15
CA THR A 296 -30.06 0.39 8.28
C THR A 296 -30.56 -0.15 6.94
N TRP A 297 -30.28 0.56 5.83
CA TRP A 297 -30.61 0.08 4.48
C TRP A 297 -29.71 -1.09 4.07
N ARG A 298 -28.42 -1.04 4.43
CA ARG A 298 -27.47 -2.14 4.16
C ARG A 298 -27.81 -3.39 4.99
N LYS A 299 -28.19 -3.24 6.26
CA LYS A 299 -28.70 -4.34 7.11
C LYS A 299 -29.99 -4.95 6.56
N GLY A 300 -30.92 -4.13 6.07
CA GLY A 300 -32.16 -4.61 5.44
C GLY A 300 -31.95 -5.37 4.13
N ALA A 301 -30.86 -5.08 3.39
CA ALA A 301 -30.50 -5.81 2.18
C ALA A 301 -29.77 -7.14 2.49
N ALA A 302 -28.91 -7.16 3.52
CA ALA A 302 -28.18 -8.35 3.94
C ALA A 302 -29.09 -9.40 4.61
N MET A 303 -30.13 -8.99 5.33
CA MET A 303 -31.08 -9.92 5.97
C MET A 303 -32.18 -10.46 5.04
N GLY A 304 -32.11 -10.19 3.72
CA GLY A 304 -33.16 -10.55 2.78
C GLY A 304 -34.43 -9.74 3.06
N ASN A 305 -34.68 -8.72 2.25
CA ASN A 305 -35.86 -7.88 2.40
C ASN A 305 -37.16 -8.73 2.42
N PRO A 306 -37.90 -8.78 3.55
CA PRO A 306 -39.07 -9.65 3.70
C PRO A 306 -40.29 -9.20 2.88
N THR A 307 -40.18 -8.07 2.15
CA THR A 307 -41.24 -7.60 1.23
C THR A 307 -41.15 -8.19 -0.19
N ARG A 308 -40.30 -9.22 -0.39
CA ARG A 308 -40.23 -10.00 -1.63
C ARG A 308 -40.27 -11.51 -1.38
N LEU A 309 -41.37 -11.98 -0.84
CA LEU A 309 -41.97 -13.26 -1.20
C LEU A 309 -43.40 -12.95 -1.67
N PRO A 310 -43.95 -13.72 -2.64
CA PRO A 310 -44.90 -13.26 -3.66
C PRO A 310 -46.07 -12.41 -3.17
#